data_AF-A0A2H5ZRY6-F1
#
_entry.id   AF-A0A2H5ZRY6-F1
#
_cell.length_a   1.000
_cell.length_b   1.000
_cell.length_c   1.000
_cell.angle_alpha   90.00
_cell.angle_beta   90.00
_cell.angle_gamma   90.00
#
_symmetry.space_group_name_H-M   'P 1'
#
loop_
_entity.id
_entity.type
_entity.pdbx_description
1 polymer ?
#
loop_
_entity_poly.entity_id
_entity_poly.type
_entity_poly.pdbx_seq_one_letter_code
_entity_poly.pdbx_strand_id
1 'polypeptide(L)'
;MARVTNLIRKSEKVARPAARPAVRRGPSVLERATRYLREVRAELNRVTWPSRQELIASTVVVLVVVGVLSAYLGAWDALFTWLFQRVLR
;
A
#
# COMPACT_ATOMS: atom_id res chain seq x y z
N MET A 1 -11.29 35.85 67.95
CA MET A 1 -10.11 35.49 67.14
C MET A 1 -10.19 34.16 66.39
N ALA A 2 -11.16 33.25 66.64
CA ALA A 2 -11.22 31.93 65.98
C ALA A 2 -12.00 31.87 64.63
N ARG A 3 -12.79 32.89 64.28
CA ARG A 3 -13.60 32.88 63.03
C ARG A 3 -12.83 33.33 61.78
N VAL A 4 -11.81 34.17 61.92
CA VAL A 4 -11.03 34.71 60.79
C VAL A 4 -10.14 33.63 60.18
N THR A 5 -9.60 32.73 60.99
CA THR A 5 -8.71 31.63 60.56
C THR A 5 -9.38 30.67 59.58
N ASN A 6 -10.70 30.44 59.71
CA ASN A 6 -11.44 29.55 58.82
C ASN A 6 -11.74 30.16 57.44
N LEU A 7 -11.70 31.49 57.32
CA LEU A 7 -11.97 32.19 56.06
C LEU A 7 -10.74 32.22 55.14
N ILE A 8 -9.54 32.33 55.71
CA ILE A 8 -8.27 32.29 54.96
C ILE A 8 -7.99 30.88 54.42
N ARG A 9 -8.25 29.83 55.21
CA ARG A 9 -8.08 28.43 54.77
C ARG A 9 -9.03 28.04 53.61
N LYS A 10 -10.19 28.70 53.50
CA LYS A 10 -11.20 28.40 52.50
C LYS A 10 -10.90 29.02 51.13
N SER A 11 -10.22 30.17 51.08
CA SER A 11 -9.86 30.82 49.81
C SER A 11 -8.65 30.16 49.12
N GLU A 12 -7.72 29.60 49.89
CA GLU A 12 -6.52 28.92 49.37
C GLU A 12 -6.87 27.64 48.59
N LYS A 13 -7.92 26.92 49.00
CA LYS A 13 -8.37 25.69 48.32
C LYS A 13 -9.04 25.90 46.97
N VAL A 14 -9.37 27.15 46.60
CA VAL A 14 -10.07 27.46 45.34
C VAL A 14 -9.07 27.88 44.24
N ALA A 15 -7.81 28.14 44.58
CA ALA A 15 -6.79 28.64 43.65
C ALA A 15 -5.85 27.55 43.09
N ARG A 16 -6.28 26.28 43.02
CA ARG A 16 -5.60 25.30 42.16
C ARG A 16 -6.27 25.32 40.79
N PRO A 17 -5.63 25.87 39.73
CA PRO A 17 -6.16 25.71 38.40
C PRO A 17 -6.17 24.20 38.10
N ALA A 18 -7.37 23.64 37.96
CA ALA A 18 -7.57 22.29 37.49
C ALA A 18 -6.73 22.11 36.23
N ALA A 19 -5.88 21.07 36.24
CA ALA A 19 -5.04 20.72 35.11
C ALA A 19 -5.89 20.74 33.84
N ARG A 20 -5.50 21.60 32.88
CA ARG A 20 -6.16 21.68 31.57
C ARG A 20 -6.26 20.26 31.01
N PRO A 21 -7.43 19.82 30.50
CA PRO A 21 -7.50 18.52 29.85
C PRO A 21 -6.50 18.54 28.70
N ALA A 22 -5.56 17.60 28.70
CA ALA A 22 -4.60 17.44 27.62
C ALA A 22 -5.41 17.34 26.32
N VAL A 23 -5.23 18.33 25.44
CA VAL A 23 -5.83 18.35 24.10
C VAL A 23 -5.47 17.03 23.46
N ARG A 24 -6.48 16.16 23.25
CA ARG A 24 -6.33 14.96 22.44
C ARG A 24 -5.94 15.44 21.05
N ARG A 25 -4.63 15.51 20.77
CA ARG A 25 -4.14 15.66 19.40
C ARG A 25 -4.76 14.50 18.64
N GLY A 26 -5.64 14.81 17.68
CA GLY A 26 -6.21 13.81 16.80
C GLY A 26 -5.07 13.00 16.17
N PRO A 27 -5.33 11.74 15.77
CA PRO A 27 -4.28 10.86 15.32
C PRO A 27 -3.48 11.53 14.21
N SER A 28 -2.17 11.59 14.42
CA SER A 28 -1.25 12.23 13.48
C SER A 28 -1.38 11.57 12.10
N VAL A 29 -1.08 12.30 11.02
CA VAL A 29 -1.12 11.75 9.65
C VAL A 29 -0.28 10.47 9.55
N LEU A 30 0.83 10.40 10.31
CA LEU A 30 1.68 9.23 10.44
C LEU A 30 0.95 8.03 11.09
N GLU A 31 0.16 8.28 12.13
CA GLU A 31 -0.63 7.25 12.81
C GLU A 31 -1.74 6.69 11.89
N ARG A 32 -2.33 7.55 11.05
CA ARG A 32 -3.28 7.12 10.01
C ARG A 32 -2.60 6.27 8.93
N ALA A 33 -1.42 6.68 8.45
CA ALA A 33 -0.67 5.96 7.43
C ALA A 33 -0.19 4.59 7.93
N THR A 34 0.32 4.50 9.16
CA THR A 34 0.73 3.22 9.76
C THR A 34 -0.45 2.28 9.96
N ARG A 35 -1.62 2.79 10.38
CA ARG A 35 -2.86 2.00 10.45
C ARG A 35 -3.28 1.47 9.08
N TYR A 36 -3.25 2.31 8.05
CA TYR A 36 -3.55 1.91 6.67
C TYR A 36 -2.62 0.82 6.14
N LEU A 37 -1.30 0.96 6.32
CA LEU A 37 -0.33 -0.07 5.91
C LEU A 37 -0.56 -1.41 6.62
N ARG A 38 -0.97 -1.36 7.90
CA ARG A 38 -1.32 -2.56 8.66
C ARG A 38 -2.57 -3.24 8.09
N GLU A 39 -3.57 -2.46 7.71
CA GLU A 39 -4.79 -2.94 7.04
C GLU A 39 -4.47 -3.56 5.67
N VAL A 40 -3.64 -2.89 4.84
CA VAL A 40 -3.18 -3.43 3.53
C VAL A 40 -2.40 -4.73 3.71
N ARG A 41 -1.51 -4.82 4.70
CA ARG A 41 -0.77 -6.06 4.96
C ARG A 41 -1.69 -7.20 5.39
N ALA A 42 -2.72 -6.91 6.19
CA ALA A 42 -3.72 -7.89 6.57
C ALA A 42 -4.50 -8.42 5.36
N GLU A 43 -4.83 -7.57 4.39
CA GLU A 43 -5.53 -7.97 3.17
C GLU A 43 -4.60 -8.71 2.18
N LEU A 44 -3.33 -8.29 2.05
CA LEU A 44 -2.33 -9.00 1.24
C LEU A 44 -2.06 -10.43 1.74
N ASN A 45 -2.27 -10.70 3.04
CA ASN A 45 -2.18 -12.06 3.58
C ASN A 45 -3.36 -12.96 3.16
N ARG A 46 -4.48 -12.37 2.70
CA ARG A 46 -5.61 -13.11 2.13
C ARG A 46 -5.42 -13.45 0.65
N VAL A 47 -4.47 -12.79 -0.01
CA VAL A 47 -4.12 -13.09 -1.40
C VAL A 47 -3.40 -14.44 -1.43
N THR A 48 -3.99 -15.38 -2.14
CA THR A 48 -3.40 -16.70 -2.41
C THR A 48 -2.33 -16.53 -3.48
N TRP A 49 -1.09 -16.27 -3.06
CA TRP A 49 0.04 -16.21 -3.97
C TRP A 49 0.29 -17.59 -4.58
N PRO A 50 0.45 -17.68 -5.91
CA PRO A 50 0.66 -18.95 -6.59
C PRO A 50 1.90 -19.64 -6.04
N SER A 51 1.88 -20.97 -6.00
CA SER A 51 3.06 -21.73 -5.62
C SER A 51 4.19 -21.48 -6.63
N ARG A 52 5.46 -21.65 -6.21
CA ARG A 52 6.61 -21.47 -7.12
C ARG A 52 6.48 -22.32 -8.38
N GLN A 53 5.89 -23.51 -8.24
CA GLN A 53 5.67 -24.43 -9.35
C GLN A 53 4.62 -23.91 -10.33
N GLU A 54 3.49 -23.38 -9.84
CA GLU A 54 2.46 -22.75 -10.68
C GLU A 54 2.99 -21.52 -11.42
N LEU A 55 3.80 -20.70 -10.75
CA LEU A 55 4.41 -19.52 -11.38
C LEU A 55 5.36 -19.94 -12.52
N ILE A 56 6.17 -20.97 -12.31
CA ILE A 56 7.06 -21.48 -13.36
C ILE A 56 6.24 -22.09 -14.50
N ALA A 57 5.24 -22.92 -14.20
CA ALA A 57 4.41 -23.56 -15.20
C ALA A 57 3.67 -22.53 -16.08
N SER A 58 3.03 -21.53 -15.47
CA SER A 58 2.34 -20.46 -16.19
C SER A 58 3.30 -19.63 -17.04
N THR A 59 4.50 -19.32 -16.54
CA THR A 59 5.51 -18.58 -17.31
C THR A 59 6.04 -19.39 -18.49
N VAL A 60 6.29 -20.69 -18.31
CA VAL A 60 6.74 -21.58 -19.39
C VAL A 60 5.70 -21.65 -20.51
N VAL A 61 4.41 -21.78 -20.18
CA VAL A 61 3.34 -21.76 -21.18
C VAL A 61 3.37 -20.45 -21.98
N VAL A 62 3.50 -19.30 -21.31
CA VAL A 62 3.59 -17.99 -22.00
C VAL A 62 4.80 -17.95 -22.93
N LEU A 63 5.97 -18.40 -22.49
CA LEU A 63 7.18 -18.43 -23.32
C LEU A 63 7.02 -19.30 -24.57
N VAL A 64 6.38 -20.46 -24.45
CA VAL A 64 6.08 -21.34 -25.58
C VAL A 64 5.14 -20.64 -26.57
N VAL A 65 4.04 -20.05 -26.08
CA VAL A 65 3.05 -19.37 -26.92
C VAL A 65 3.68 -18.18 -27.66
N VAL A 66 4.45 -17.35 -26.95
CA VAL A 66 5.16 -16.21 -27.56
C VAL A 66 6.22 -16.69 -28.55
N GLY A 67 6.94 -17.78 -28.26
CA GLY A 67 7.91 -18.38 -29.17
C GLY A 67 7.26 -18.84 -30.48
N VAL A 68 6.12 -19.52 -30.41
CA VAL A 68 5.37 -19.97 -31.59
C VAL A 68 4.84 -18.77 -32.40
N LEU A 69 4.24 -17.79 -31.72
CA LEU A 69 3.76 -16.56 -32.37
C LEU A 69 4.88 -15.78 -33.04
N SER A 70 6.03 -15.63 -32.38
CA SER A 70 7.20 -14.95 -32.93
C SER A 70 7.75 -15.67 -34.15
N ALA A 71 7.84 -17.01 -34.13
CA ALA A 71 8.27 -17.79 -35.28
C ALA A 71 7.28 -17.67 -36.45
N TYR A 72 5.98 -17.72 -36.17
CA TYR A 72 4.92 -17.57 -37.17
C TYR A 72 4.96 -16.19 -37.83
N LEU A 73 4.95 -15.12 -37.03
CA LEU A 73 5.02 -13.75 -37.55
C LEU A 73 6.33 -13.51 -38.29
N GLY A 74 7.47 -13.94 -37.73
CA GLY A 74 8.77 -13.81 -38.38
C GLY A 74 8.85 -14.54 -39.73
N ALA A 75 8.16 -15.68 -39.88
CA ALA A 75 8.06 -16.35 -41.17
C ALA A 75 7.27 -15.51 -42.20
N TRP A 76 6.18 -14.88 -41.78
CA TRP A 76 5.42 -13.96 -42.62
C TRP A 76 6.21 -12.70 -42.99
N ASP A 77 6.93 -12.11 -42.04
CA ASP A 77 7.81 -10.96 -42.28
C ASP A 77 8.88 -11.30 -43.33
N ALA A 78 9.49 -12.48 -43.23
CA ALA A 78 10.47 -12.97 -44.19
C ALA A 78 9.85 -13.22 -45.58
N LEU A 79 8.67 -13.85 -45.62
CA LEU A 79 7.95 -14.12 -46.86
C LEU A 79 7.56 -12.83 -47.59
N PHE A 80 7.01 -11.86 -46.86
CA PHE A 80 6.63 -10.57 -47.44
C PHE A 80 7.86 -9.78 -47.89
N THR A 81 8.96 -9.81 -47.12
CA THR A 81 10.22 -9.18 -47.55
C THR A 81 10.71 -9.78 -48.86
N TRP A 82 10.70 -11.11 -48.98
CA TRP A 82 11.07 -11.80 -50.21
C TRP A 82 10.14 -11.43 -51.38
N LEU A 83 8.82 -11.40 -51.14
CA LEU A 83 7.82 -11.05 -52.15
C LEU A 83 7.99 -9.60 -52.63
N PHE A 84 8.11 -8.63 -51.71
CA PHE A 84 8.31 -7.22 -52.07
C PHE A 84 9.63 -7.01 -52.82
N GLN A 85 10.71 -7.69 -52.43
CA GLN A 85 11.97 -7.62 -53.19
C GLN A 85 11.85 -8.19 -54.60
N ARG A 86 10.91 -9.10 -54.86
CA ARG A 86 10.67 -9.67 -56.19
C ARG A 86 9.73 -8.81 -57.04
N VAL A 87 8.79 -8.10 -56.40
CA VAL A 87 7.77 -7.24 -57.04
C VAL A 87 8.26 -5.81 -57.28
N LEU A 88 9.02 -5.23 -56.34
CA LEU A 88 9.54 -3.85 -56.40
C LEU A 88 10.93 -3.74 -57.05
N ARG A 89 11.43 -4.86 -57.59
CA ARG A 89 12.58 -4.89 -58.50
C ARG A 89 12.10 -4.88 -59.94
#